data_AF-A0A3D0D6H8-F1
#
_entry.id   AF-A0A3D0D6H8-F1
#
_cell.length_a   1.000
_cell.length_b   1.000
_cell.length_c   1.000
_cell.angle_alpha   90.00
_cell.angle_beta   90.00
_cell.angle_gamma   90.00
#
_symmetry.space_group_name_H-M   'P 1'
#
loop_
_entity.id
_entity.type
_entity.pdbx_description
1 polymer ?
#
loop_
_entity_poly.entity_id
_entity_poly.type
_entity_poly.pdbx_seq_one_letter_code
_entity_poly.pdbx_strand_id
1 'polypeptide(L)'
;MIFVVAILLAVVLARLRGGRLERLGQLSFRFAPLIIVGFVIQILIFTPILGSHLSRPQIALAYDLSMILVWGTLAMNWRMPGAPLMALGVFSNWLVITLNGGFMPASQDALLQAGFVSRAMMTGNQHYNNTILIDANTRLPFLADIMAVPAALPFSNVFSPGDLLLATGTAWLVQRVMVAAQPTTGATKSSP
;
A
#
# COMPACT_ATOMS: atom_id res chain seq x y z
N MET A 1 -5.04 -4.11 5.59
CA MET A 1 -5.67 -3.38 6.72
C MET A 1 -4.75 -2.32 7.32
N ILE A 2 -3.47 -2.63 7.55
CA ILE A 2 -2.48 -1.71 8.14
C ILE A 2 -2.38 -0.36 7.41
N PHE A 3 -2.39 -0.36 6.08
CA PHE A 3 -2.33 0.88 5.30
C PHE A 3 -3.48 1.86 5.60
N VAL A 4 -4.71 1.35 5.71
CA VAL A 4 -5.89 2.17 6.06
C VAL A 4 -5.75 2.73 7.47
N VAL A 5 -5.32 1.90 8.43
CA VAL A 5 -5.05 2.36 9.81
C VAL A 5 -3.99 3.46 9.82
N ALA A 6 -2.90 3.31 9.06
CA ALA A 6 -1.85 4.32 8.96
C ALA A 6 -2.37 5.65 8.39
N ILE A 7 -3.21 5.61 7.35
CA ILE A 7 -3.88 6.81 6.81
C ILE A 7 -4.75 7.47 7.87
N LEU A 8 -5.60 6.70 8.55
CA LEU A 8 -6.51 7.23 9.57
C LEU A 8 -5.73 7.90 10.71
N LEU A 9 -4.69 7.24 11.22
CA LEU A 9 -3.80 7.80 12.23
C LEU A 9 -3.11 9.05 11.73
N ALA A 10 -2.58 9.06 10.50
CA ALA A 10 -1.94 10.23 9.93
C ALA A 10 -2.91 11.41 9.81
N VAL A 11 -4.16 11.18 9.41
CA VAL A 11 -5.20 12.21 9.34
C VAL A 11 -5.55 12.75 10.72
N VAL A 12 -5.77 11.86 11.71
CA VAL A 12 -6.08 12.25 13.10
C VAL A 12 -4.95 13.09 13.67
N LEU A 13 -3.70 12.62 13.56
CA LEU A 13 -2.52 13.35 14.03
C LEU A 13 -2.37 14.70 13.33
N ALA A 14 -2.61 14.76 12.02
CA ALA A 14 -2.56 16.03 11.30
C ALA A 14 -3.64 17.00 11.78
N ARG A 15 -4.84 16.50 12.08
CA ARG A 15 -5.96 17.30 12.58
C ARG A 15 -5.69 17.84 13.98
N LEU A 16 -5.10 17.03 14.87
CA LEU A 16 -4.65 17.45 16.19
C LEU A 16 -3.56 18.52 16.14
N ARG A 17 -2.74 18.53 15.07
CA ARG A 17 -1.71 19.56 14.81
C ARG A 17 -2.26 20.82 14.12
N GLY A 18 -3.58 20.98 14.04
CA GLY A 18 -4.23 22.13 13.40
C GLY A 18 -4.36 22.03 11.87
N GLY A 19 -4.10 20.86 11.29
CA GLY A 19 -4.25 20.61 9.87
C GLY A 19 -5.70 20.69 9.38
N ARG A 20 -5.87 20.89 8.07
CA ARG A 20 -7.19 21.07 7.42
C ARG A 20 -7.40 19.99 6.36
N LEU A 21 -8.53 19.28 6.42
CA LEU A 21 -8.86 18.19 5.48
C LEU A 21 -9.10 18.70 4.07
N GLU A 22 -9.64 19.91 3.95
CA GLU A 22 -9.95 20.58 2.69
C GLU A 22 -8.70 20.74 1.81
N ARG A 23 -7.51 20.79 2.41
CA ARG A 23 -6.23 20.89 1.70
C ARG A 23 -5.86 19.61 0.95
N LEU A 24 -6.33 18.45 1.40
CA LEU A 24 -6.16 17.20 0.64
C LEU A 24 -6.95 17.26 -0.68
N GLY A 25 -8.12 17.92 -0.70
CA GLY A 25 -8.92 18.11 -1.90
C GLY A 25 -8.35 19.14 -2.89
N GLN A 26 -7.45 20.01 -2.43
CA GLN A 26 -6.75 21.01 -3.27
C GLN A 26 -5.49 20.44 -3.93
N LEU A 27 -5.16 19.19 -3.65
CA LEU A 27 -3.94 18.57 -4.12
C LEU A 27 -4.09 18.15 -5.59
N SER A 28 -3.28 18.73 -6.46
CA SER A 28 -3.22 18.39 -7.87
C SER A 28 -2.38 17.12 -8.09
N PHE A 29 -3.00 15.96 -7.89
CA PHE A 29 -2.36 14.68 -8.17
C PHE A 29 -2.49 14.32 -9.66
N ARG A 30 -1.39 14.39 -10.40
CA ARG A 30 -1.41 14.12 -11.84
C ARG A 30 -1.80 12.67 -12.09
N PHE A 31 -2.80 12.45 -12.94
CA PHE A 31 -3.31 11.12 -13.30
C PHE A 31 -3.81 10.28 -12.11
N ALA A 32 -4.31 10.90 -11.03
CA ALA A 32 -4.92 10.19 -9.90
C ALA A 32 -5.93 9.08 -10.29
N PRO A 33 -6.76 9.26 -11.35
CA PRO A 33 -7.65 8.19 -11.79
C PRO A 33 -6.95 6.87 -12.15
N LEU A 34 -5.67 6.89 -12.57
CA LEU A 34 -4.93 5.66 -12.89
C LEU A 34 -4.65 4.80 -11.65
N ILE A 35 -4.47 5.42 -10.48
CA ILE A 35 -4.38 4.68 -9.20
C ILE A 35 -5.70 3.97 -8.91
N ILE A 36 -6.83 4.67 -9.12
CA ILE A 36 -8.18 4.10 -8.94
C ILE A 36 -8.38 2.92 -9.89
N VAL A 37 -8.04 3.08 -11.17
CA VAL A 37 -8.12 2.00 -12.17
C VAL A 37 -7.27 0.80 -11.75
N GLY A 38 -6.03 1.03 -11.29
CA GLY A 38 -5.17 -0.03 -10.76
C GLY A 38 -5.81 -0.79 -9.59
N PHE A 39 -6.39 -0.08 -8.62
CA PHE A 39 -7.10 -0.72 -7.50
C PHE A 39 -8.36 -1.47 -7.94
N VAL A 40 -9.13 -0.94 -8.91
CA VAL A 40 -10.29 -1.65 -9.46
C VAL A 40 -9.86 -2.95 -10.13
N ILE A 41 -8.78 -2.94 -10.91
CA ILE A 41 -8.23 -4.17 -11.51
C ILE A 41 -7.87 -5.17 -10.40
N GLN A 42 -7.18 -4.75 -9.34
CA GLN A 42 -6.85 -5.60 -8.19
C GLN A 42 -8.09 -6.24 -7.53
N ILE A 43 -9.15 -5.46 -7.32
CA ILE A 43 -10.40 -5.96 -6.76
C ILE A 43 -11.04 -7.00 -7.69
N LEU A 44 -11.08 -6.71 -8.99
CA LEU A 44 -11.71 -7.61 -9.97
C LEU A 44 -10.96 -8.95 -10.07
N ILE A 45 -9.62 -8.93 -10.17
CA ILE A 45 -8.84 -10.17 -10.34
C ILE A 45 -8.84 -11.07 -9.10
N PHE A 46 -9.06 -10.49 -7.90
CA PHE A 46 -9.12 -11.23 -6.63
C PHE A 46 -10.53 -11.44 -6.09
N THR A 47 -11.56 -11.16 -6.90
CA THR A 47 -12.94 -11.52 -6.60
C THR A 47 -13.44 -12.58 -7.58
N PRO A 48 -14.47 -13.37 -7.21
CA PRO A 48 -15.11 -14.30 -8.14
C PRO A 48 -15.78 -13.63 -9.35
N ILE A 49 -15.85 -12.29 -9.39
CA ILE A 49 -16.46 -11.55 -10.50
C ILE A 49 -15.66 -11.74 -11.79
N LEU A 50 -14.33 -11.66 -11.69
CA LEU A 50 -13.44 -11.80 -12.84
C LEU A 50 -12.38 -12.89 -12.62
N GLY A 51 -11.89 -13.05 -11.38
CA GLY A 51 -10.81 -13.99 -11.07
C GLY A 51 -11.11 -15.45 -11.41
N SER A 52 -12.36 -15.92 -11.23
CA SER A 52 -12.75 -17.31 -11.56
C SER A 52 -12.83 -17.60 -13.06
N HIS A 53 -12.85 -16.55 -13.90
CA HIS A 53 -12.92 -16.66 -15.35
C HIS A 53 -11.57 -16.47 -16.03
N LEU A 54 -10.53 -16.12 -15.28
CA LEU A 54 -9.18 -15.87 -15.79
C LEU A 54 -8.24 -17.04 -15.49
N SER A 55 -7.39 -17.36 -16.46
CA SER A 55 -6.24 -18.23 -16.27
C SER A 55 -5.18 -17.55 -15.41
N ARG A 56 -4.29 -18.34 -14.79
CA ARG A 56 -3.17 -17.81 -13.98
C ARG A 56 -2.31 -16.77 -14.72
N PRO A 57 -1.89 -16.97 -15.98
CA PRO A 57 -1.13 -15.96 -16.72
C PRO A 57 -1.91 -14.65 -16.93
N GLN A 58 -3.23 -14.73 -17.12
CA GLN A 58 -4.07 -13.53 -17.25
C GLN A 58 -4.18 -12.76 -15.94
N ILE A 59 -4.31 -13.46 -14.81
CA ILE A 59 -4.30 -12.84 -13.48
C ILE A 59 -2.95 -12.15 -13.23
N ALA A 60 -1.83 -12.83 -13.52
CA ALA A 60 -0.49 -12.27 -13.36
C ALA A 60 -0.29 -11.02 -14.24
N LEU A 61 -0.69 -11.07 -15.51
CA LEU A 61 -0.61 -9.92 -16.41
C LEU A 61 -1.46 -8.74 -15.91
N ALA A 62 -2.70 -9.00 -15.49
CA ALA A 62 -3.58 -7.95 -14.96
C ALA A 62 -3.03 -7.36 -13.64
N TYR A 63 -2.45 -8.20 -12.78
CA TYR A 63 -1.74 -7.77 -11.59
C TYR A 63 -0.59 -6.82 -11.94
N ASP A 64 0.32 -7.23 -12.83
CA ASP A 64 1.47 -6.41 -13.24
C ASP A 64 1.02 -5.08 -13.87
N LEU A 65 0.02 -5.10 -14.76
CA LEU A 65 -0.54 -3.89 -15.36
C LEU A 65 -1.08 -2.93 -14.30
N SER A 66 -1.82 -3.44 -13.30
CA SER A 66 -2.33 -2.60 -12.22
C SER A 66 -1.21 -2.00 -11.36
N MET A 67 -0.14 -2.76 -11.09
CA MET A 67 1.02 -2.27 -10.34
C MET A 67 1.78 -1.21 -11.13
N ILE A 68 1.96 -1.40 -12.45
CA ILE A 68 2.54 -0.40 -13.35
C ILE A 68 1.75 0.90 -13.32
N LEU A 69 0.41 0.83 -13.34
CA LEU A 69 -0.44 2.02 -13.25
C LEU A 69 -0.22 2.76 -11.91
N VAL A 70 -0.29 2.06 -10.79
CA VAL A 70 -0.12 2.67 -9.46
C VAL A 70 1.29 3.24 -9.30
N TRP A 71 2.31 2.42 -9.56
CA TRP A 71 3.71 2.82 -9.44
C TRP A 71 4.07 3.94 -10.41
N GLY A 72 3.68 3.83 -11.68
CA GLY A 72 3.95 4.83 -12.70
C GLY A 72 3.31 6.17 -12.37
N THR A 73 2.10 6.17 -11.81
CA THR A 73 1.45 7.40 -11.37
C THR A 73 2.20 8.03 -10.19
N LEU A 74 2.65 7.24 -9.21
CA LEU A 74 3.49 7.74 -8.11
C LEU A 74 4.83 8.30 -8.63
N ALA A 75 5.47 7.62 -9.58
CA ALA A 75 6.72 8.05 -10.20
C ALA A 75 6.56 9.36 -10.99
N MET A 76 5.44 9.54 -11.72
CA MET A 76 5.13 10.82 -12.39
C MET A 76 4.92 11.98 -11.41
N ASN A 77 4.61 11.68 -10.16
CA ASN A 77 4.41 12.63 -9.07
C ASN A 77 5.58 12.64 -8.08
N TRP A 78 6.79 12.22 -8.47
CA TRP A 78 7.94 12.02 -7.54
C TRP A 78 8.31 13.26 -6.69
N ARG A 79 8.01 14.48 -7.18
CA ARG A 79 8.28 15.73 -6.45
C ARG A 79 7.33 15.96 -5.27
N MET A 80 6.22 15.22 -5.20
CA MET A 80 5.30 15.31 -4.09
C MET A 80 5.92 14.72 -2.82
N PRO A 81 5.69 15.34 -1.64
CA PRO A 81 6.20 14.80 -0.39
C PRO A 81 5.67 13.38 -0.18
N GLY A 82 6.57 12.43 0.08
CA GLY A 82 6.21 11.04 0.37
C GLY A 82 6.00 10.17 -0.87
N ALA A 83 5.78 10.74 -2.06
CA ALA A 83 5.64 9.97 -3.30
C ALA A 83 6.84 9.05 -3.61
N PRO A 84 8.11 9.45 -3.37
CA PRO A 84 9.23 8.55 -3.58
C PRO A 84 9.20 7.32 -2.65
N LEU A 85 8.83 7.51 -1.38
CA LEU A 85 8.69 6.39 -0.42
C LEU A 85 7.54 5.46 -0.81
N MET A 86 6.41 6.03 -1.22
CA MET A 86 5.27 5.26 -1.71
C MET A 86 5.63 4.46 -2.97
N ALA A 87 6.29 5.09 -3.94
CA ALA A 87 6.73 4.43 -5.16
C ALA A 87 7.72 3.30 -4.86
N LEU A 88 8.68 3.53 -3.96
CA LEU A 88 9.63 2.51 -3.54
C LEU A 88 8.92 1.33 -2.86
N GLY A 89 7.99 1.60 -1.94
CA GLY A 89 7.22 0.56 -1.26
C GLY A 89 6.38 -0.29 -2.21
N VAL A 90 5.62 0.35 -3.11
CA VAL A 90 4.84 -0.34 -4.15
C VAL A 90 5.75 -1.16 -5.07
N PHE A 91 6.88 -0.60 -5.50
CA PHE A 91 7.82 -1.30 -6.36
C PHE A 91 8.45 -2.52 -5.68
N SER A 92 8.84 -2.39 -4.41
CA SER A 92 9.39 -3.51 -3.62
C SER A 92 8.39 -4.67 -3.55
N ASN A 93 7.13 -4.38 -3.21
CA ASN A 93 6.10 -5.42 -3.09
C ASN A 93 5.78 -6.04 -4.45
N TRP A 94 5.65 -5.21 -5.49
CA TRP A 94 5.43 -5.69 -6.84
C TRP A 94 6.56 -6.63 -7.28
N LEU A 95 7.82 -6.24 -7.09
CA LEU A 95 8.97 -7.04 -7.46
C LEU A 95 9.01 -8.39 -6.74
N VAL A 96 8.73 -8.41 -5.43
CA VAL A 96 8.66 -9.65 -4.63
C VAL A 96 7.58 -10.56 -5.20
N ILE A 97 6.38 -10.04 -5.45
CA ILE A 97 5.25 -10.84 -5.93
C ILE A 97 5.52 -11.40 -7.32
N THR A 98 6.03 -10.60 -8.25
CA THR A 98 6.36 -11.04 -9.62
C THR A 98 7.44 -12.12 -9.60
N LEU A 99 8.50 -11.96 -8.79
CA LEU A 99 9.61 -12.93 -8.72
C LEU A 99 9.24 -14.25 -8.04
N ASN A 100 8.15 -14.27 -7.26
CA ASN A 100 7.65 -15.46 -6.56
C ASN A 100 6.36 -16.01 -7.19
N GLY A 101 6.20 -15.83 -8.51
CA GLY A 101 5.13 -16.48 -9.27
C GLY A 101 3.74 -15.88 -9.06
N GLY A 102 3.65 -14.62 -8.65
CA GLY A 102 2.39 -13.91 -8.39
C GLY A 102 1.88 -14.05 -6.96
N PHE A 103 2.70 -14.57 -6.04
CA PHE A 103 2.35 -14.73 -4.63
C PHE A 103 3.24 -13.86 -3.75
N MET A 104 2.67 -13.33 -2.67
CA MET A 104 3.43 -12.67 -1.62
C MET A 104 3.94 -13.75 -0.65
N PRO A 105 5.26 -13.93 -0.47
CA PRO A 105 5.77 -14.80 0.57
C PRO A 105 5.51 -14.20 1.96
N ALA A 106 5.30 -15.04 2.96
CA ALA A 106 5.13 -14.61 4.34
C ALA A 106 5.95 -15.49 5.31
N SER A 107 6.50 -14.84 6.33
CA SER A 107 7.20 -15.52 7.42
C SER A 107 6.22 -16.33 8.25
N GLN A 108 6.59 -17.59 8.53
CA GLN A 108 5.83 -18.43 9.45
C GLN A 108 5.69 -17.75 10.82
N ASP A 109 6.77 -17.17 11.35
CA ASP A 109 6.74 -16.49 12.65
C ASP A 109 5.81 -15.28 12.65
N ALA A 110 5.78 -14.51 11.56
CA ALA A 110 4.88 -13.37 11.43
C ALA A 110 3.41 -13.81 11.39
N LEU A 111 3.12 -14.87 10.64
CA LEU A 111 1.78 -15.48 10.57
C LEU A 111 1.35 -16.05 11.93
N LEU A 112 2.27 -16.67 12.68
CA LEU A 112 2.04 -17.15 14.04
C LEU A 112 1.67 -15.99 14.97
N GLN A 113 2.47 -14.92 14.98
CA GLN A 113 2.23 -13.73 15.81
C GLN A 113 0.91 -13.03 15.47
N ALA A 114 0.54 -12.97 14.19
CA ALA A 114 -0.71 -12.36 13.72
C ALA A 114 -1.95 -13.24 13.98
N GLY A 115 -1.77 -14.49 14.42
CA GLY A 115 -2.86 -15.42 14.75
C GLY A 115 -3.45 -16.14 13.54
N PHE A 116 -2.74 -16.21 12.40
CA PHE A 116 -3.22 -16.84 11.17
C PHE A 116 -2.95 -18.37 11.06
N VAL A 117 -2.49 -18.97 12.15
CA VAL A 117 -2.01 -20.37 12.24
C VAL A 117 -3.06 -21.41 11.83
N SER A 118 -4.34 -21.10 11.96
CA SER A 118 -5.41 -22.10 11.79
C SER A 118 -5.92 -22.28 10.36
N ARG A 119 -5.46 -21.51 9.34
CA ARG A 119 -5.97 -21.63 7.95
C ARG A 119 -4.97 -22.09 6.90
N ALA A 120 -3.69 -21.79 7.04
CA ALA A 120 -2.67 -22.15 6.04
C ALA A 120 -2.10 -23.58 6.24
N MET A 121 -2.09 -24.10 7.47
CA MET A 121 -1.49 -25.41 7.77
C MET A 121 -2.48 -26.59 7.79
N MET A 122 -3.79 -26.36 7.95
CA MET A 122 -4.76 -27.45 8.08
C MET A 122 -5.22 -28.10 6.75
N THR A 123 -4.93 -27.49 5.60
CA THR A 123 -5.42 -27.97 4.29
C THR A 123 -4.34 -28.55 3.40
N GLY A 124 -3.07 -28.50 3.79
CA GLY A 124 -1.95 -28.85 2.89
C GLY A 124 -1.81 -27.92 1.67
N ASN A 125 -2.70 -26.93 1.54
CA ASN A 125 -2.62 -25.90 0.52
C ASN A 125 -1.75 -24.77 1.06
N GLN A 126 -0.54 -24.67 0.51
CA GLN A 126 0.39 -23.57 0.77
C GLN A 126 -0.11 -22.19 0.30
N HIS A 127 -1.39 -22.06 -0.07
CA HIS A 127 -2.00 -20.86 -0.60
C HIS A 127 -3.15 -20.41 0.30
N TYR A 128 -2.97 -19.27 0.97
CA TYR A 128 -4.04 -18.56 1.67
C TYR A 128 -4.04 -17.10 1.21
N ASN A 129 -5.14 -16.60 0.62
CA ASN A 129 -5.27 -15.20 0.19
C ASN A 129 -4.03 -14.66 -0.60
N ASN A 130 -3.58 -15.36 -1.65
CA ASN A 130 -2.39 -15.03 -2.44
C ASN A 130 -1.05 -15.01 -1.67
N THR A 131 -1.00 -15.67 -0.52
CA THR A 131 0.21 -15.80 0.30
C THR A 131 0.79 -17.21 0.16
N ILE A 132 2.12 -17.31 0.05
CA ILE A 132 2.91 -18.54 0.20
C ILE A 132 3.82 -18.44 1.43
N LEU A 133 4.25 -19.57 1.99
CA LEU A 133 5.26 -19.55 3.06
C LEU A 133 6.65 -19.29 2.47
N ILE A 134 7.47 -18.53 3.19
CA ILE A 134 8.90 -18.38 2.86
C ILE A 134 9.59 -19.74 2.96
N ASP A 135 10.34 -20.10 1.93
CA ASP A 135 11.12 -21.32 1.79
C ASP A 135 12.50 -21.06 1.16
N ALA A 136 13.25 -22.13 0.86
CA ALA A 136 14.58 -22.03 0.26
C ALA A 136 14.59 -21.48 -1.18
N ASN A 137 13.45 -21.50 -1.89
CA ASN A 137 13.33 -21.01 -3.26
C ASN A 137 12.83 -19.56 -3.35
N THR A 138 12.37 -19.02 -2.22
CA THR A 138 11.80 -17.68 -2.13
C THR A 138 12.81 -16.61 -2.55
N ARG A 139 12.41 -15.77 -3.49
CA ARG A 139 13.19 -14.62 -3.97
C ARG A 139 12.88 -13.40 -3.10
N LEU A 140 13.94 -12.70 -2.67
CA LEU A 140 13.86 -11.49 -1.85
C LEU A 140 13.06 -11.66 -0.53
N PRO A 141 13.33 -12.71 0.28
CA PRO A 141 12.54 -12.99 1.49
C PRO A 141 12.57 -11.86 2.53
N PHE A 142 13.61 -11.02 2.52
CA PHE A 142 13.72 -9.86 3.43
C PHE A 142 12.76 -8.71 3.07
N LEU A 143 12.18 -8.70 1.87
CA LEU A 143 11.13 -7.74 1.45
C LEU A 143 9.72 -8.34 1.50
N ALA A 144 9.60 -9.60 1.90
CA ALA A 144 8.33 -10.30 2.00
C ALA A 144 7.56 -9.89 3.27
N ASP A 145 6.42 -10.54 3.55
CA ASP A 145 5.62 -10.30 4.74
C ASP A 145 6.27 -10.93 5.98
N ILE A 146 7.27 -10.23 6.54
CA ILE A 146 8.09 -10.69 7.66
C ILE A 146 7.75 -10.02 9.00
N MET A 147 6.90 -9.00 9.00
CA MET A 147 6.45 -8.31 10.21
C MET A 147 4.99 -8.62 10.50
N ALA A 148 4.61 -8.52 11.77
CA ALA A 148 3.25 -8.80 12.23
C ALA A 148 2.72 -7.69 13.14
N VAL A 149 1.44 -7.38 12.97
CA VAL A 149 0.60 -6.80 14.02
C VAL A 149 0.07 -7.97 14.84
N PRO A 150 0.42 -8.07 16.14
CA PRO A 150 0.06 -9.21 16.97
C PRO A 150 -1.45 -9.46 17.03
N ALA A 151 -1.85 -10.73 17.19
CA ALA A 151 -3.24 -11.16 17.31
C ALA A 151 -4.01 -10.48 18.46
N ALA A 152 -3.30 -9.99 19.48
CA ALA A 152 -3.88 -9.27 20.61
C ALA A 152 -4.39 -7.85 20.24
N LEU A 153 -3.96 -7.30 19.09
CA LEU A 153 -4.37 -5.98 18.62
C LEU A 153 -5.47 -6.10 17.57
N PRO A 154 -6.39 -5.12 17.48
CA PRO A 154 -7.36 -5.08 16.39
C PRO A 154 -6.64 -4.94 15.05
N PHE A 155 -7.23 -5.51 14.00
CA PHE A 155 -6.66 -5.53 12.65
C PHE A 155 -5.31 -6.25 12.56
N SER A 156 -5.11 -7.32 13.34
CA SER A 156 -3.94 -8.20 13.23
C SER A 156 -3.72 -8.59 11.77
N ASN A 157 -2.47 -8.46 11.33
CA ASN A 157 -2.10 -8.67 9.95
C ASN A 157 -0.59 -8.89 9.84
N VAL A 158 -0.15 -9.50 8.76
CA VAL A 158 1.26 -9.47 8.36
C VAL A 158 1.49 -8.33 7.37
N PHE A 159 2.74 -7.87 7.28
CA PHE A 159 3.14 -6.82 6.36
C PHE A 159 4.64 -6.86 6.05
N SER A 160 4.97 -6.23 4.93
CA SER A 160 6.32 -6.15 4.37
C SER A 160 7.02 -4.83 4.70
N PRO A 161 8.35 -4.74 4.52
CA PRO A 161 9.06 -3.45 4.50
C PRO A 161 8.51 -2.49 3.44
N GLY A 162 8.02 -3.00 2.31
CA GLY A 162 7.39 -2.17 1.28
C GLY A 162 6.08 -1.54 1.75
N ASP A 163 5.27 -2.26 2.52
CA ASP A 163 4.06 -1.71 3.16
C ASP A 163 4.40 -0.60 4.16
N LEU A 164 5.49 -0.77 4.92
CA LEU A 164 5.96 0.24 5.86
C LEU A 164 6.40 1.51 5.13
N LEU A 165 7.12 1.38 4.00
CA LEU A 165 7.50 2.51 3.16
C LEU A 165 6.28 3.22 2.58
N LEU A 166 5.31 2.46 2.06
CA LEU A 166 4.06 2.97 1.51
C LEU A 166 3.23 3.71 2.56
N ALA A 167 3.07 3.13 3.75
CA ALA A 167 2.36 3.74 4.86
C ALA A 167 3.07 5.01 5.36
N THR A 168 4.39 4.97 5.50
CA THR A 168 5.19 6.13 5.95
C THR A 168 5.16 7.27 4.94
N GLY A 169 5.33 6.96 3.65
CA GLY A 169 5.23 7.94 2.57
C GLY A 169 3.85 8.60 2.52
N THR A 170 2.79 7.81 2.70
CA THR A 170 1.42 8.33 2.75
C THR A 170 1.19 9.20 3.98
N ALA A 171 1.62 8.75 5.16
CA ALA A 171 1.50 9.53 6.39
C ALA A 171 2.25 10.86 6.28
N TRP A 172 3.45 10.85 5.68
CA TRP A 172 4.23 12.05 5.42
C TRP A 172 3.52 13.01 4.47
N LEU A 173 2.95 12.52 3.36
CA LEU A 173 2.15 13.31 2.44
C LEU A 173 0.98 13.99 3.17
N VAL A 174 0.20 13.20 3.92
CA VAL A 174 -0.97 13.68 4.68
C VAL A 174 -0.55 14.78 5.66
N GLN A 175 0.50 14.56 6.45
CA GLN A 175 1.00 15.53 7.41
C GLN A 175 1.45 16.83 6.72
N ARG A 176 2.25 16.72 5.64
CA ARG A 176 2.77 17.88 4.91
C ARG A 176 1.65 18.71 4.29
N VAL A 177 0.66 18.06 3.68
CA VAL A 177 -0.44 18.75 2.98
C VAL A 177 -1.43 19.36 3.96
N MET A 178 -1.84 18.62 4.99
CA MET A 178 -2.84 19.12 5.94
C MET A 178 -2.28 20.22 6.83
N VAL A 179 -1.02 20.13 7.28
CA VAL A 179 -0.42 21.03 8.28
C VAL A 179 0.32 22.22 7.65
N ALA A 180 0.60 22.23 6.34
CA ALA A 180 1.30 23.34 5.67
C ALA A 180 0.75 24.71 6.08
N ALA A 181 1.62 25.66 6.43
CA ALA A 181 1.18 27.03 6.68
C ALA A 181 0.48 27.56 5.42
N GLN A 182 -0.61 28.34 5.57
CA GLN A 182 -1.14 29.07 4.43
C GLN A 182 0.00 29.92 3.87
N PRO A 183 0.19 30.03 2.54
CA PRO A 183 0.93 31.16 2.01
C PRO A 183 0.26 32.39 2.60
N THR A 184 0.98 33.17 3.40
CA THR A 184 0.51 34.49 3.83
C THR A 184 0.27 35.29 2.56
N THR A 185 -0.97 35.34 2.09
CA THR A 185 -1.44 36.39 1.18
C THR A 185 -1.49 37.69 1.98
N GLY A 186 -0.29 38.20 2.29
CA GLY A 186 -0.06 39.43 3.02
C GLY A 186 0.29 40.55 2.06
N ALA A 187 -0.64 41.49 1.93
CA ALA A 187 -0.42 42.91 1.70
C ALA A 187 0.24 43.35 0.38
N THR A 188 -0.56 43.50 -0.68
CA THR A 188 -0.48 44.74 -1.46
C THR A 188 -1.37 45.77 -0.79
N LYS A 189 -0.70 46.67 -0.06
CA LYS A 189 -1.26 47.86 0.57
C LYS A 189 -2.18 48.61 -0.38
N SER A 190 -3.37 48.91 0.13
CA SER A 190 -4.13 50.09 -0.28
C SER A 190 -3.28 51.35 -0.17
N SER A 191 -3.61 52.32 -1.04
CA SER A 191 -3.60 53.77 -0.85
C SER A 191 -2.74 54.53 -1.86
N PRO A 192 -3.11 55.79 -2.20
CA PRO A 192 -4.43 56.44 -2.19
C PRO A 192 -4.97 56.70 -3.61
#